data_AF-A0A0X8JD52-F1
#
_entry.id   AF-A0A0X8JD52-F1
#
_cell.length_a   1.000
_cell.length_b   1.000
_cell.length_c   1.000
_cell.angle_alpha   90.00
_cell.angle_beta   90.00
_cell.angle_gamma   90.00
#
_symmetry.space_group_name_H-M   'P 1'
#
loop_
_entity.id
_entity.type
_entity.pdbx_description
1 polymer ?
#
loop_
_entity_poly.entity_id
_entity_poly.type
_entity_poly.pdbx_seq_one_letter_code
_entity_poly.pdbx_strand_id
1 'polypeptide(L)'
;MGGSTDNSFLNLTFAYNGLDRITGGGSGNNKIGGATGLLRLWKGTYANQVSWLAPAAIVLTVLALILIGRARRTDGRRAHVVIWFCWLAVTWLVFSFMSGTFHQYYTVALTPAIAALVGIGVGLAKEHARKAWVLFTLAGTTVVTTAWGAFLLSTATNWFSWLTWVVLAVGALCAIGLTVAGSLRYGKDEADPGTRRGRLITRAAATLAIVAALLGPVAWSANTIESAHTGSIPIAGPTTSNGDGMGGGPGGGGQAGGQGGPGGQSDDSDGSSSAGSGTLSGAATPSAGSTSSSESGSTEAGDGEMGQPPSGSDGEAPEGGEAPERRGPRGSRGPGALRHRLDERVRGLVRLEQH
;
A
#
# COMPACT_ATOMS: atom_id res chain seq x y z
N MET A 1 31.79 -7.28 -3.21
CA MET A 1 30.67 -7.82 -2.45
C MET A 1 29.47 -7.03 -2.94
N GLY A 2 28.60 -7.69 -3.72
CA GLY A 2 27.30 -7.18 -4.14
C GLY A 2 27.23 -5.73 -4.64
N GLY A 3 27.87 -5.37 -5.76
CA GLY A 3 27.62 -4.07 -6.43
C GLY A 3 28.29 -2.82 -5.82
N SER A 4 29.07 -2.94 -4.74
CA SER A 4 29.94 -1.86 -4.26
C SER A 4 31.14 -1.64 -5.21
N THR A 5 31.52 -0.39 -5.44
CA THR A 5 32.65 -0.02 -6.31
C THR A 5 34.01 -0.41 -5.75
N ASP A 6 34.13 -0.55 -4.43
CA ASP A 6 35.37 -0.79 -3.68
C ASP A 6 35.32 -2.06 -2.81
N ASN A 7 34.31 -2.92 -3.01
CA ASN A 7 34.13 -4.15 -2.23
C ASN A 7 33.91 -3.91 -0.71
N SER A 8 33.47 -2.71 -0.31
CA SER A 8 33.24 -2.33 1.09
C SER A 8 31.77 -2.45 1.52
N PHE A 9 31.53 -2.99 2.72
CA PHE A 9 30.20 -2.97 3.34
C PHE A 9 29.70 -1.55 3.59
N LEU A 10 30.59 -0.61 3.95
CA LEU A 10 30.19 0.79 4.18
C LEU A 10 29.75 1.46 2.88
N ASN A 11 30.45 1.20 1.78
CA ASN A 11 30.05 1.66 0.46
C ASN A 11 28.71 1.01 0.05
N LEU A 12 28.56 -0.29 0.31
CA LEU A 12 27.30 -0.98 0.08
C LEU A 12 26.14 -0.35 0.87
N THR A 13 26.33 -0.01 2.14
CA THR A 13 25.29 0.56 3.01
C THR A 13 24.99 2.02 2.71
N PHE A 14 26.02 2.86 2.59
CA PHE A 14 25.85 4.32 2.53
C PHE A 14 25.84 4.88 1.10
N ALA A 15 26.62 4.30 0.18
CA ALA A 15 26.62 4.71 -1.22
C ALA A 15 25.56 3.94 -2.00
N TYR A 16 25.83 2.67 -2.34
CA TYR A 16 24.99 1.89 -3.25
C TYR A 16 23.54 1.73 -2.78
N ASN A 17 23.30 1.37 -1.51
CA ASN A 17 21.94 1.25 -0.95
C ASN A 17 21.38 2.57 -0.39
N GLY A 18 22.21 3.60 -0.22
CA GLY A 18 21.84 4.87 0.41
C GLY A 18 21.77 6.01 -0.58
N LEU A 19 22.87 6.74 -0.74
CA LEU A 19 22.95 7.96 -1.52
C LEU A 19 22.72 7.72 -3.02
N ASP A 20 23.21 6.62 -3.59
CA ASP A 20 23.10 6.33 -5.02
C ASP A 20 21.63 6.07 -5.40
N ARG A 21 20.89 5.43 -4.50
CA ARG A 21 19.45 5.22 -4.61
C ARG A 21 18.68 6.53 -4.60
N ILE A 22 19.08 7.50 -3.79
CA ILE A 22 18.43 8.81 -3.66
C ILE A 22 18.79 9.75 -4.81
N THR A 23 20.07 9.84 -5.14
CA THR A 23 20.63 10.84 -6.06
C THR A 23 20.78 10.33 -7.49
N GLY A 24 20.70 9.02 -7.71
CA GLY A 24 20.96 8.40 -9.01
C GLY A 24 22.44 8.37 -9.39
N GLY A 25 23.35 8.58 -8.43
CA GLY A 25 24.79 8.52 -8.64
C GLY A 25 25.26 7.07 -8.74
N GLY A 26 25.39 6.53 -9.94
CA GLY A 26 25.96 5.20 -10.17
C GLY A 26 26.14 5.01 -11.67
N SER A 27 27.26 4.42 -12.09
CA SER A 27 27.58 4.17 -13.50
C SER A 27 26.60 3.16 -14.09
N GLY A 28 25.44 3.64 -14.54
CA GLY A 28 24.40 2.85 -15.16
C GLY A 28 23.15 3.70 -15.36
N ASN A 29 22.87 4.06 -16.62
CA ASN A 29 21.74 4.89 -17.05
C ASN A 29 20.34 4.26 -16.82
N ASN A 30 20.21 3.30 -15.91
CA ASN A 30 18.93 2.66 -15.61
C ASN A 30 18.19 3.46 -14.54
N LYS A 31 17.68 4.64 -14.92
CA LYS A 31 16.71 5.42 -14.13
C LYS A 31 15.38 4.67 -14.06
N ILE A 32 15.36 3.61 -13.25
CA ILE A 32 14.17 2.82 -12.98
C ILE A 32 13.36 3.61 -11.95
N GLY A 33 12.25 4.20 -12.35
CA GLY A 33 11.28 4.84 -11.47
C GLY A 33 10.43 5.96 -12.10
N GLY A 34 10.65 6.27 -13.38
CA GLY A 34 9.94 7.36 -14.06
C GLY A 34 10.37 8.75 -13.59
N ALA A 35 9.65 9.78 -14.05
CA ALA A 35 9.99 11.18 -13.75
C ALA A 35 9.79 11.52 -12.26
N THR A 36 10.80 12.16 -11.66
CA THR A 36 10.72 12.70 -10.30
C THR A 36 9.83 13.94 -10.25
N GLY A 37 9.21 14.18 -9.11
CA GLY A 37 8.46 15.41 -8.85
C GLY A 37 7.42 15.24 -7.76
N LEU A 38 6.87 16.37 -7.31
CA LEU A 38 5.89 16.41 -6.22
C LEU A 38 4.66 15.53 -6.53
N LEU A 39 4.27 15.44 -7.80
CA LEU A 39 3.10 14.67 -8.25
C LEU A 39 3.43 13.21 -8.64
N ARG A 40 4.67 12.74 -8.48
CA ARG A 40 5.07 11.37 -8.90
C ARG A 40 4.18 10.28 -8.32
N LEU A 41 3.92 10.33 -7.02
CA LEU A 41 3.08 9.34 -6.32
C LEU A 41 1.57 9.49 -6.60
N TRP A 42 1.17 10.52 -7.33
CA TRP A 42 -0.21 10.77 -7.77
C TRP A 42 -0.44 10.37 -9.22
N LYS A 43 0.58 9.81 -9.90
CA LYS A 43 0.52 9.46 -11.32
C LYS A 43 0.82 7.99 -11.57
N GLY A 44 0.32 7.52 -12.71
CA GLY A 44 0.54 6.19 -13.25
C GLY A 44 0.44 5.06 -12.23
N THR A 45 1.37 4.12 -12.32
CA THR A 45 1.34 2.93 -11.47
C THR A 45 1.46 3.28 -9.99
N TYR A 46 2.27 4.27 -9.58
CA TYR A 46 2.44 4.62 -8.17
C TYR A 46 1.14 5.06 -7.50
N ALA A 47 0.31 5.83 -8.20
CA ALA A 47 -1.00 6.26 -7.71
C ALA A 47 -1.86 5.05 -7.30
N ASN A 48 -1.92 4.05 -8.18
CA ASN A 48 -2.71 2.84 -7.98
C ASN A 48 -2.17 1.93 -6.87
N GLN A 49 -0.92 2.11 -6.43
CA GLN A 49 -0.33 1.27 -5.38
C GLN A 49 -0.53 1.85 -3.97
N VAL A 50 -0.63 3.18 -3.82
CA VAL A 50 -0.61 3.79 -2.46
C VAL A 50 -1.59 4.93 -2.24
N SER A 51 -2.07 5.60 -3.29
CA SER A 51 -2.75 6.89 -3.13
C SER A 51 -4.25 6.79 -2.80
N TRP A 52 -4.83 5.59 -2.75
CA TRP A 52 -6.26 5.35 -2.53
C TRP A 52 -6.87 6.15 -1.37
N LEU A 53 -6.21 6.10 -0.20
CA LEU A 53 -6.64 6.80 1.02
C LEU A 53 -5.82 8.07 1.30
N ALA A 54 -4.90 8.44 0.41
CA ALA A 54 -4.07 9.62 0.60
C ALA A 54 -4.89 10.92 0.67
N PRO A 55 -5.94 11.16 -0.16
CA PRO A 55 -6.79 12.33 -0.02
C PRO A 55 -7.45 12.42 1.36
N ALA A 56 -7.98 11.28 1.86
CA ALA A 56 -8.55 11.20 3.20
C ALA A 56 -7.53 11.56 4.27
N ALA A 57 -6.34 10.96 4.21
CA ALA A 57 -5.27 11.21 5.18
C ALA A 57 -4.88 12.70 5.24
N ILE A 58 -4.78 13.37 4.09
CA ILE A 58 -4.45 14.80 4.02
C ILE A 58 -5.53 15.64 4.71
N VAL A 59 -6.79 15.49 4.30
CA VAL A 59 -7.90 16.29 4.84
C VAL A 59 -8.10 16.01 6.33
N LEU A 60 -8.03 14.75 6.74
CA LEU A 60 -8.21 14.33 8.13
C LEU A 60 -7.05 14.75 9.04
N THR A 61 -5.83 14.85 8.51
CA THR A 61 -4.69 15.42 9.25
C THR A 61 -4.93 16.90 9.54
N VAL A 62 -5.37 17.67 8.54
CA VAL A 62 -5.69 19.09 8.71
C VAL A 62 -6.84 19.26 9.70
N LEU A 63 -7.90 18.46 9.56
CA LEU A 63 -9.02 18.45 10.51
C LEU A 63 -8.56 18.13 11.94
N ALA A 64 -7.71 17.12 12.12
CA ALA A 64 -7.17 16.74 13.42
C ALA A 64 -6.38 17.88 14.07
N LEU A 65 -5.50 18.56 13.31
CA LEU A 65 -4.73 19.70 13.79
C LEU A 65 -5.64 20.88 14.18
N ILE A 66 -6.68 21.17 13.41
CA ILE A 66 -7.68 22.22 13.73
C ILE A 66 -8.44 21.87 15.01
N LEU A 67 -8.88 20.62 15.16
CA LEU A 67 -9.64 20.17 16.33
C LEU A 67 -8.80 20.12 17.61
N ILE A 68 -7.53 19.74 17.52
CA ILE A 68 -6.57 19.78 18.63
C ILE A 68 -6.23 21.24 18.99
N GLY A 69 -6.18 22.13 17.99
CA GLY A 69 -5.95 23.56 18.19
C GLY A 69 -4.59 23.87 18.83
N ARG A 70 -4.55 24.86 19.73
CA ARG A 70 -3.33 25.31 20.42
C ARG A 70 -2.97 24.46 21.66
N ALA A 71 -3.19 23.15 21.61
CA ALA A 71 -2.75 22.26 22.68
C ALA A 71 -1.23 22.41 22.93
N ARG A 72 -0.83 22.25 24.20
CA ARG A 72 0.58 22.33 24.63
C ARG A 72 1.42 21.35 23.80
N ARG A 73 2.71 21.65 23.60
CA ARG A 73 3.63 20.78 22.82
C ARG A 73 3.77 19.37 23.42
N THR A 74 3.46 19.21 24.70
CA THR A 74 3.48 17.93 25.43
C THR A 74 2.17 17.16 25.32
N ASP A 75 1.19 17.64 24.56
CA ASP A 75 -0.07 16.94 24.35
C ASP A 75 0.15 15.67 23.51
N GLY A 76 -0.27 14.53 24.07
CA GLY A 76 -0.10 13.24 23.42
C GLY A 76 -0.83 13.14 22.08
N ARG A 77 -2.04 13.70 21.94
CA ARG A 77 -2.80 13.63 20.68
C ARG A 77 -2.07 14.40 19.58
N ARG A 78 -1.54 15.58 19.91
CA ARG A 78 -0.71 16.37 18.99
C ARG A 78 0.55 15.62 18.58
N ALA A 79 1.24 15.00 19.53
CA ALA A 79 2.45 14.22 19.25
C ALA A 79 2.18 13.07 18.26
N HIS A 80 1.08 12.34 18.42
CA HIS A 80 0.69 11.26 17.50
C HIS A 80 0.43 11.80 16.09
N VAL A 81 -0.34 12.89 15.93
CA VAL A 81 -0.59 13.46 14.59
C VAL A 81 0.73 13.91 13.95
N VAL A 82 1.59 14.61 14.70
CA VAL A 82 2.85 15.13 14.18
C VAL A 82 3.80 14.01 13.76
N ILE A 83 3.99 12.96 14.57
CA ILE A 83 4.94 11.89 14.23
C ILE A 83 4.51 11.11 12.99
N TRP A 84 3.21 10.79 12.88
CA TRP A 84 2.67 10.10 11.70
C TRP A 84 2.67 10.99 10.46
N PHE A 85 2.36 12.27 10.60
CA PHE A 85 2.44 13.22 9.50
C PHE A 85 3.89 13.44 9.05
N CYS A 86 4.84 13.56 9.97
CA CYS A 86 6.26 13.69 9.63
C CYS A 86 6.77 12.46 8.89
N TRP A 87 6.42 11.24 9.35
CA TRP A 87 6.72 10.01 8.60
C TRP A 87 6.14 10.11 7.19
N LEU A 88 4.83 10.36 7.06
CA LEU A 88 4.17 10.41 5.76
C LEU A 88 4.83 11.44 4.84
N ALA A 89 5.01 12.68 5.33
CA ALA A 89 5.51 13.78 4.54
C ALA A 89 6.97 13.56 4.11
N VAL A 90 7.85 13.16 5.01
CA VAL A 90 9.27 12.93 4.68
C VAL A 90 9.39 11.78 3.69
N THR A 91 8.76 10.63 3.95
CA THR A 91 8.83 9.47 3.06
C THR A 91 8.20 9.77 1.70
N TRP A 92 7.07 10.49 1.65
CA TRP A 92 6.43 10.90 0.41
C TRP A 92 7.35 11.80 -0.42
N LEU A 93 7.97 12.79 0.21
CA LEU A 93 8.90 13.71 -0.46
C LEU A 93 10.14 12.97 -0.96
N VAL A 94 10.75 12.11 -0.15
CA VAL A 94 11.90 11.29 -0.56
C VAL A 94 11.53 10.47 -1.79
N PHE A 95 10.42 9.73 -1.76
CA PHE A 95 9.98 8.92 -2.90
C PHE A 95 9.61 9.76 -4.14
N SER A 96 9.08 10.96 -3.94
CA SER A 96 8.82 11.92 -5.02
C SER A 96 10.08 12.38 -5.74
N PHE A 97 11.19 12.60 -5.02
CA PHE A 97 12.42 13.21 -5.56
C PHE A 97 13.60 12.25 -5.75
N MET A 98 13.50 11.02 -5.24
CA MET A 98 14.49 9.95 -5.42
C MET A 98 14.70 9.63 -6.90
N SER A 99 15.88 9.92 -7.43
CA SER A 99 16.21 9.79 -8.87
C SER A 99 16.98 8.54 -9.26
N GLY A 100 17.42 7.73 -8.29
CA GLY A 100 17.97 6.40 -8.54
C GLY A 100 16.89 5.34 -8.76
N THR A 101 17.21 4.09 -8.47
CA THR A 101 16.28 2.96 -8.67
C THR A 101 15.14 2.96 -7.64
N PHE A 102 13.93 3.31 -8.08
CA PHE A 102 12.71 3.40 -7.30
C PHE A 102 11.61 2.46 -7.84
N HIS A 103 11.24 1.46 -7.04
CA HIS A 103 10.21 0.48 -7.39
C HIS A 103 8.90 0.77 -6.68
N GLN A 104 7.80 0.31 -7.28
CA GLN A 104 6.45 0.49 -6.79
C GLN A 104 6.27 -0.07 -5.37
N TYR A 105 6.84 -1.23 -5.06
CA TYR A 105 6.65 -1.86 -3.74
C TYR A 105 7.21 -1.02 -2.58
N TYR A 106 8.14 -0.09 -2.83
CA TYR A 106 8.62 0.83 -1.80
C TYR A 106 7.51 1.70 -1.21
N THR A 107 6.46 1.99 -1.98
CA THR A 107 5.34 2.82 -1.50
C THR A 107 4.58 2.19 -0.33
N VAL A 108 4.73 0.88 -0.07
CA VAL A 108 4.17 0.22 1.10
C VAL A 108 4.62 0.88 2.42
N ALA A 109 5.80 1.51 2.43
CA ALA A 109 6.33 2.24 3.58
C ALA A 109 5.47 3.45 4.01
N LEU A 110 4.57 3.94 3.13
CA LEU A 110 3.63 5.02 3.43
C LEU A 110 2.34 4.51 4.09
N THR A 111 1.99 3.23 3.89
CA THR A 111 0.71 2.64 4.29
C THR A 111 0.41 2.78 5.79
N PRO A 112 1.35 2.50 6.73
CA PRO A 112 1.09 2.66 8.15
C PRO A 112 0.76 4.10 8.54
N ALA A 113 1.47 5.07 7.96
CA ALA A 113 1.26 6.48 8.26
C ALA A 113 -0.09 6.99 7.72
N ILE A 114 -0.47 6.58 6.52
CA ILE A 114 -1.80 6.86 5.95
C ILE A 114 -2.89 6.29 6.86
N ALA A 115 -2.78 5.01 7.24
CA ALA A 115 -3.75 4.34 8.08
C ALA A 115 -3.89 5.00 9.46
N ALA A 116 -2.77 5.34 10.10
CA ALA A 116 -2.76 6.01 11.39
C ALA A 116 -3.42 7.40 11.33
N LEU A 117 -3.11 8.22 10.33
CA LEU A 117 -3.68 9.56 10.18
C LEU A 117 -5.18 9.53 9.88
N VAL A 118 -5.63 8.61 9.02
CA VAL A 118 -7.06 8.38 8.77
C VAL A 118 -7.76 7.96 10.07
N GLY A 119 -7.21 6.99 10.80
CA GLY A 119 -7.77 6.51 12.06
C GLY A 119 -7.85 7.60 13.14
N ILE A 120 -6.77 8.36 13.34
CA ILE A 120 -6.72 9.47 14.30
C ILE A 120 -7.73 10.55 13.93
N GLY A 121 -7.77 10.97 12.66
CA GLY A 121 -8.67 12.02 12.21
C GLY A 121 -10.14 11.62 12.30
N VAL A 122 -10.51 10.40 11.94
CA VAL A 122 -11.87 9.86 12.13
C VAL A 122 -12.21 9.76 13.62
N GLY A 123 -11.28 9.32 14.46
CA GLY A 123 -11.44 9.25 15.92
C GLY A 123 -11.76 10.61 16.53
N LEU A 124 -10.96 11.64 16.19
CA LEU A 124 -11.20 13.01 16.64
C LEU A 124 -12.47 13.61 16.06
N ALA A 125 -12.80 13.31 14.80
CA ALA A 125 -14.04 13.76 14.18
C ALA A 125 -15.27 13.16 14.88
N LYS A 126 -15.20 11.90 15.32
CA LYS A 126 -16.25 11.23 16.11
C LYS A 126 -16.47 11.93 17.45
N GLU A 127 -15.41 12.29 18.17
CA GLU A 127 -15.50 13.06 19.42
C GLU A 127 -16.16 14.42 19.21
N HIS A 128 -15.95 15.02 18.03
CA HIS A 128 -16.44 16.34 17.66
C HIS A 128 -17.64 16.36 16.72
N ALA A 129 -18.31 15.21 16.51
CA ALA A 129 -19.40 15.05 15.54
C ALA A 129 -20.67 15.87 15.88
N ARG A 130 -20.69 16.55 17.03
CA ARG A 130 -21.72 17.56 17.35
C ARG A 130 -21.54 18.86 16.58
N LYS A 131 -20.31 19.18 16.16
CA LYS A 131 -20.01 20.36 15.35
C LYS A 131 -20.40 20.07 13.90
N ALA A 132 -21.41 20.77 13.37
CA ALA A 132 -21.90 20.52 12.01
C ALA A 132 -20.80 20.64 10.94
N TRP A 133 -19.88 21.60 11.09
CA TRP A 133 -18.76 21.76 10.18
C TRP A 133 -17.84 20.53 10.13
N VAL A 134 -17.70 19.77 11.22
CA VAL A 134 -16.93 18.51 11.23
C VAL A 134 -17.62 17.45 10.37
N LEU A 135 -18.95 17.36 10.41
CA LEU A 135 -19.71 16.46 9.54
C LEU A 135 -19.65 16.89 8.08
N PHE A 136 -19.66 18.20 7.80
CA PHE A 136 -19.43 18.71 6.45
C PHE A 136 -18.01 18.45 5.95
N THR A 137 -16.99 18.57 6.80
CA THR A 137 -15.62 18.18 6.45
C THR A 137 -15.52 16.68 6.17
N LEU A 138 -16.17 15.82 6.95
CA LEU A 138 -16.23 14.39 6.67
C LEU A 138 -16.95 14.11 5.34
N ALA A 139 -18.04 14.80 5.04
CA ALA A 139 -18.73 14.68 3.76
C ALA A 139 -17.82 15.06 2.59
N GLY A 140 -17.11 16.19 2.69
CA GLY A 140 -16.13 16.61 1.69
C GLY A 140 -14.96 15.64 1.55
N THR A 141 -14.48 15.09 2.68
CA THR A 141 -13.42 14.05 2.69
C THR A 141 -13.89 12.81 1.94
N THR A 142 -15.12 12.35 2.17
CA THR A 142 -15.71 11.23 1.44
C THR A 142 -15.73 11.55 -0.05
N VAL A 143 -16.30 12.69 -0.46
CA VAL A 143 -16.42 13.07 -1.88
C VAL A 143 -15.07 13.01 -2.58
N VAL A 144 -14.05 13.69 -2.04
CA VAL A 144 -12.72 13.74 -2.66
C VAL A 144 -12.07 12.36 -2.71
N THR A 145 -12.19 11.56 -1.64
CA THR A 145 -11.59 10.22 -1.58
C THR A 145 -12.28 9.25 -2.55
N THR A 146 -13.60 9.29 -2.63
CA THR A 146 -14.36 8.43 -3.55
C THR A 146 -14.21 8.86 -5.00
N ALA A 147 -14.12 10.15 -5.27
CA ALA A 147 -13.82 10.65 -6.62
C ALA A 147 -12.42 10.23 -7.06
N TRP A 148 -11.44 10.30 -6.16
CA TRP A 148 -10.09 9.81 -6.42
C TRP A 148 -10.05 8.30 -6.65
N GLY A 149 -10.67 7.50 -5.78
CA GLY A 149 -10.76 6.05 -5.95
C GLY A 149 -11.49 5.64 -7.24
N ALA A 150 -12.56 6.36 -7.60
CA ALA A 150 -13.26 6.17 -8.87
C ALA A 150 -12.37 6.52 -10.08
N PHE A 151 -11.57 7.59 -9.99
CA PHE A 151 -10.58 7.91 -11.02
C PHE A 151 -9.56 6.78 -11.17
N LEU A 152 -8.97 6.28 -10.07
CA LEU A 152 -8.02 5.16 -10.12
C LEU A 152 -8.66 3.91 -10.75
N LEU A 153 -9.87 3.54 -10.33
CA LEU A 153 -10.63 2.43 -10.92
C LEU A 153 -10.90 2.63 -12.41
N SER A 154 -11.21 3.85 -12.84
CA SER A 154 -11.46 4.15 -14.26
C SER A 154 -10.24 3.98 -15.15
N THR A 155 -9.03 3.95 -14.58
CA THR A 155 -7.80 3.67 -15.34
C THR A 155 -7.60 2.19 -15.66
N ALA A 156 -8.33 1.28 -14.99
CA ALA A 156 -8.24 -0.15 -15.24
C ALA A 156 -8.90 -0.53 -16.58
N THR A 157 -8.10 -1.02 -17.52
CA THR A 157 -8.59 -1.35 -18.86
C THR A 157 -9.34 -2.68 -18.84
N ASN A 158 -10.55 -2.71 -19.40
CA ASN A 158 -11.38 -3.93 -19.55
C ASN A 158 -11.69 -4.68 -18.23
N TRP A 159 -11.67 -4.00 -17.07
CA TRP A 159 -11.82 -4.63 -15.76
C TRP A 159 -12.88 -3.91 -14.90
N PHE A 160 -13.95 -4.62 -14.53
CA PHE A 160 -15.03 -4.20 -13.61
C PHE A 160 -15.42 -2.70 -13.69
N SER A 161 -15.68 -2.17 -14.88
CA SER A 161 -15.96 -0.73 -15.06
C SER A 161 -17.22 -0.24 -14.32
N TRP A 162 -18.15 -1.14 -14.00
CA TRP A 162 -19.33 -0.82 -13.19
C TRP A 162 -18.98 -0.47 -11.73
N LEU A 163 -17.83 -0.94 -11.22
CA LEU A 163 -17.41 -0.72 -9.84
C LEU A 163 -17.15 0.76 -9.56
N THR A 164 -16.62 1.49 -10.54
CA THR A 164 -16.44 2.94 -10.49
C THR A 164 -17.76 3.64 -10.14
N TRP A 165 -18.85 3.25 -10.81
CA TRP A 165 -20.17 3.83 -10.57
C TRP A 165 -20.74 3.44 -9.20
N VAL A 166 -20.47 2.22 -8.73
CA VAL A 166 -20.87 1.79 -7.38
C VAL A 166 -20.13 2.58 -6.30
N VAL A 167 -18.81 2.78 -6.43
CA VAL A 167 -18.04 3.62 -5.51
C VAL A 167 -18.57 5.04 -5.48
N LEU A 168 -18.86 5.63 -6.65
CA LEU A 168 -19.45 6.96 -6.74
C LEU A 168 -20.84 7.04 -6.10
N ALA A 169 -21.71 6.05 -6.35
CA ALA A 169 -23.05 6.01 -5.77
C ALA A 169 -23.02 5.88 -4.24
N VAL A 170 -22.23 4.95 -3.70
CA VAL A 170 -22.09 4.76 -2.25
C VAL A 170 -21.42 5.99 -1.60
N GLY A 171 -20.41 6.57 -2.25
CA GLY A 171 -19.77 7.81 -1.82
C GLY A 171 -20.74 8.99 -1.77
N ALA A 172 -21.56 9.16 -2.81
CA ALA A 172 -22.60 10.20 -2.86
C ALA A 172 -23.64 10.02 -1.76
N LEU A 173 -24.16 8.79 -1.56
CA LEU A 173 -25.11 8.49 -0.49
C LEU A 173 -24.52 8.79 0.90
N CYS A 174 -23.25 8.44 1.11
CA CYS A 174 -22.53 8.79 2.33
C CYS A 174 -22.43 10.31 2.52
N ALA A 175 -21.98 11.05 1.50
CA ALA A 175 -21.79 12.50 1.57
C ALA A 175 -23.13 13.22 1.84
N ILE A 176 -24.20 12.79 1.18
CA ILE A 176 -25.57 13.30 1.43
C ILE A 176 -25.98 12.99 2.87
N GLY A 177 -25.79 11.76 3.32
CA GLY A 177 -26.13 11.35 4.69
C GLY A 177 -25.39 12.16 5.76
N LEU A 178 -24.08 12.39 5.59
CA LEU A 178 -23.28 13.22 6.51
C LEU A 178 -23.72 14.69 6.49
N THR A 179 -24.04 15.23 5.31
CA THR A 179 -24.54 16.60 5.16
C THR A 179 -25.90 16.77 5.84
N VAL A 180 -26.85 15.85 5.59
CA VAL A 180 -28.16 15.83 6.24
C VAL A 180 -28.02 15.69 7.75
N ALA A 181 -27.14 14.80 8.23
CA ALA A 181 -26.88 14.65 9.66
C ALA A 181 -26.28 15.91 10.29
N GLY A 182 -25.40 16.63 9.58
CA GLY A 182 -24.87 17.93 9.98
C GLY A 182 -25.97 18.98 10.14
N SER A 183 -26.82 19.12 9.12
CA SER A 183 -27.94 20.07 9.11
C SER A 183 -28.98 19.77 10.19
N LEU A 184 -29.28 18.49 10.45
CA LEU A 184 -30.24 18.10 11.49
C LEU A 184 -29.77 18.41 12.92
N ARG A 185 -28.46 18.50 13.13
CA ARG A 185 -27.82 18.78 14.44
C ARG A 185 -27.41 20.24 14.63
N TYR A 186 -27.43 21.04 13.58
CA TYR A 186 -26.97 22.43 13.64
C TYR A 186 -27.86 23.26 14.57
N GLY A 187 -27.26 23.86 15.61
CA GLY A 187 -27.93 24.78 16.53
C GLY A 187 -29.00 24.16 17.44
N LYS A 188 -29.01 22.82 17.61
CA LYS A 188 -30.04 22.12 18.40
C LYS A 188 -29.48 21.46 19.66
N ASP A 189 -30.33 21.39 20.68
CA ASP A 189 -30.04 20.71 21.95
C ASP A 189 -30.04 19.18 21.83
N GLU A 190 -29.38 18.53 22.80
CA GLU A 190 -29.13 17.08 22.78
C GLU A 190 -30.39 16.24 23.00
N ALA A 191 -31.42 16.84 23.62
CA ALA A 191 -32.73 16.23 23.84
C ALA A 191 -33.62 16.23 22.59
N ASP A 192 -33.29 17.02 21.55
CA ASP A 192 -34.11 17.16 20.35
C ASP A 192 -34.22 15.82 19.58
N PRO A 193 -35.43 15.41 19.15
CA PRO A 193 -35.63 14.22 18.33
C PRO A 193 -34.82 14.22 17.02
N GLY A 194 -34.59 15.40 16.42
CA GLY A 194 -33.74 15.57 15.23
C GLY A 194 -32.28 15.20 15.50
N THR A 195 -31.77 15.49 16.70
CA THR A 195 -30.41 15.10 17.13
C THR A 195 -30.28 13.58 17.23
N ARG A 196 -31.32 12.86 17.72
CA ARG A 196 -31.32 11.38 17.75
C ARG A 196 -31.27 10.78 16.34
N ARG A 197 -32.12 11.27 15.42
CA ARG A 197 -32.14 10.82 14.01
C ARG A 197 -30.80 11.11 13.31
N GLY A 198 -30.23 12.29 13.55
CA GLY A 198 -28.90 12.64 13.06
C GLY A 198 -27.81 11.68 13.51
N ARG A 199 -27.89 11.10 14.73
CA ARG A 199 -26.94 10.06 15.21
C ARG A 199 -27.03 8.76 14.43
N LEU A 200 -28.24 8.29 14.13
CA LEU A 200 -28.44 7.09 13.32
C LEU A 200 -27.91 7.30 11.90
N ILE A 201 -28.26 8.44 11.28
CA ILE A 201 -27.82 8.78 9.92
C ILE A 201 -26.29 8.87 9.84
N THR A 202 -25.63 9.52 10.80
CA THR A 202 -24.15 9.56 10.81
C THR A 202 -23.53 8.17 10.93
N ARG A 203 -24.11 7.27 11.73
CA ARG A 203 -23.58 5.89 11.84
C ARG A 203 -23.73 5.14 10.52
N ALA A 204 -24.91 5.19 9.90
CA ALA A 204 -25.15 4.57 8.60
C ALA A 204 -24.23 5.16 7.51
N ALA A 205 -24.12 6.49 7.45
CA ALA A 205 -23.25 7.17 6.51
C ALA A 205 -21.76 6.85 6.77
N ALA A 206 -21.31 6.73 8.02
CA ALA A 206 -19.94 6.32 8.35
C ALA A 206 -19.64 4.89 7.88
N THR A 207 -20.60 3.95 8.02
CA THR A 207 -20.45 2.60 7.48
C THR A 207 -20.31 2.64 5.95
N LEU A 208 -21.16 3.40 5.26
CA LEU A 208 -21.07 3.57 3.81
C LEU A 208 -19.75 4.25 3.38
N ALA A 209 -19.23 5.19 4.17
CA ALA A 209 -17.93 5.82 3.91
C ALA A 209 -16.80 4.80 3.90
N ILE A 210 -16.78 3.91 4.91
CA ILE A 210 -15.78 2.84 5.03
C ILE A 210 -15.89 1.90 3.83
N VAL A 211 -17.11 1.49 3.46
CA VAL A 211 -17.35 0.64 2.29
C VAL A 211 -16.83 1.32 1.02
N ALA A 212 -17.20 2.57 0.76
CA ALA A 212 -16.77 3.28 -0.44
C ALA A 212 -15.25 3.48 -0.51
N ALA A 213 -14.60 3.76 0.62
CA ALA A 213 -13.17 3.97 0.71
C ALA A 213 -12.35 2.67 0.52
N LEU A 214 -12.90 1.52 0.92
CA LEU A 214 -12.23 0.22 0.85
C LEU A 214 -12.57 -0.60 -0.39
N LEU A 215 -13.69 -0.31 -1.09
CA LEU A 215 -14.12 -1.08 -2.26
C LEU A 215 -13.03 -1.16 -3.33
N GLY A 216 -12.41 -0.03 -3.66
CA GLY A 216 -11.33 0.07 -4.65
C GLY A 216 -10.09 -0.75 -4.25
N PRO A 217 -9.46 -0.48 -3.09
CA PRO A 217 -8.33 -1.26 -2.60
C PRO A 217 -8.58 -2.77 -2.47
N VAL A 218 -9.77 -3.16 -2.02
CA VAL A 218 -10.17 -4.57 -1.91
C VAL A 218 -10.26 -5.20 -3.28
N ALA A 219 -10.89 -4.53 -4.24
CA ALA A 219 -10.99 -5.04 -5.60
C ALA A 219 -9.60 -5.15 -6.27
N TRP A 220 -8.73 -4.15 -6.06
CA TRP A 220 -7.34 -4.18 -6.53
C TRP A 220 -6.55 -5.35 -5.95
N SER A 221 -6.75 -5.62 -4.66
CA SER A 221 -6.13 -6.74 -3.95
C SER A 221 -6.67 -8.09 -4.45
N ALA A 222 -7.99 -8.21 -4.65
CA ALA A 222 -8.61 -9.41 -5.20
C ALA A 222 -8.04 -9.75 -6.58
N ASN A 223 -7.94 -8.75 -7.48
CA ASN A 223 -7.31 -8.96 -8.78
C ASN A 223 -5.84 -9.40 -8.66
N THR A 224 -5.10 -8.83 -7.72
CA THR A 224 -3.70 -9.20 -7.48
C THR A 224 -3.57 -10.68 -7.07
N ILE A 225 -4.50 -11.16 -6.24
CA ILE A 225 -4.53 -12.56 -5.76
C ILE A 225 -4.93 -13.52 -6.90
N GLU A 226 -5.87 -13.12 -7.75
CA GLU A 226 -6.38 -13.95 -8.85
C GLU A 226 -5.43 -13.99 -10.06
N SER A 227 -4.55 -13.01 -10.19
CA SER A 227 -3.63 -12.89 -11.33
C SER A 227 -2.31 -13.61 -11.05
N ALA A 228 -1.84 -14.40 -12.03
CA ALA A 228 -0.49 -14.94 -11.99
C ALA A 228 0.54 -13.83 -12.21
N HIS A 229 1.60 -13.83 -11.41
CA HIS A 229 2.71 -12.87 -11.52
C HIS A 229 3.96 -13.58 -12.02
N THR A 230 4.65 -12.99 -13.00
CA THR A 230 5.92 -13.49 -13.53
C THR A 230 6.97 -12.38 -13.56
N GLY A 231 8.25 -12.75 -13.53
CA GLY A 231 9.36 -11.80 -13.47
C GLY A 231 9.68 -11.30 -12.05
N SER A 232 10.63 -10.38 -11.96
CA SER A 232 11.19 -9.89 -10.68
C SER A 232 10.53 -8.63 -10.13
N ILE A 233 9.56 -8.04 -10.86
CA ILE A 233 8.86 -6.80 -10.49
C ILE A 233 7.35 -7.03 -10.58
N PRO A 234 6.73 -7.67 -9.57
CA PRO A 234 5.28 -7.83 -9.53
C PRO A 234 4.59 -6.48 -9.30
N ILE A 235 3.47 -6.25 -9.97
CA ILE A 235 2.64 -5.05 -9.84
C ILE A 235 1.25 -5.47 -9.37
N ALA A 236 0.73 -4.80 -8.34
CA ALA A 236 -0.61 -5.11 -7.84
C ALA A 236 -1.71 -4.55 -8.76
N GLY A 237 -2.76 -5.34 -8.94
CA GLY A 237 -4.01 -5.03 -9.64
C GLY A 237 -3.96 -5.13 -11.16
N PRO A 238 -5.04 -4.72 -11.83
CA PRO A 238 -5.22 -4.94 -13.26
C PRO A 238 -4.28 -4.07 -14.08
N THR A 239 -4.19 -4.38 -15.38
CA THR A 239 -3.56 -3.49 -16.35
C THR A 239 -4.29 -2.15 -16.41
N THR A 240 -3.53 -1.06 -16.48
CA THR A 240 -4.08 0.31 -16.47
C THR A 240 -3.60 1.12 -17.66
N SER A 241 -4.46 1.98 -18.20
CA SER A 241 -4.18 2.80 -19.39
C SER A 241 -3.12 3.87 -19.16
N ASN A 242 -2.87 4.22 -17.89
CA ASN A 242 -1.95 5.29 -17.49
C ASN A 242 -0.65 4.74 -16.90
N GLY A 243 -0.37 3.44 -17.07
CA GLY A 243 0.83 2.80 -16.54
C GLY A 243 2.09 3.33 -17.21
N ASP A 244 2.69 4.38 -16.65
CA ASP A 244 4.00 4.88 -17.07
C ASP A 244 5.06 3.79 -16.85
N GLY A 245 5.55 3.25 -17.97
CA GLY A 245 6.53 2.18 -18.13
C GLY A 245 7.49 1.94 -16.96
N MET A 246 7.26 0.85 -16.24
CA MET A 246 8.27 0.10 -15.49
C MET A 246 8.04 -1.42 -15.54
N GLY A 247 6.86 -1.88 -16.00
CA GLY A 247 6.53 -3.29 -16.20
C GLY A 247 6.70 -3.66 -17.67
N GLY A 248 7.86 -4.18 -18.04
CA GLY A 248 8.02 -4.90 -19.30
C GLY A 248 7.34 -6.26 -19.21
N GLY A 249 6.37 -6.51 -20.09
CA GLY A 249 5.69 -7.81 -20.32
C GLY A 249 4.18 -7.64 -20.51
N PRO A 250 3.66 -7.83 -21.73
CA PRO A 250 3.41 -9.18 -22.22
C PRO A 250 4.16 -9.46 -23.52
N GLY A 251 5.17 -10.33 -23.45
CA GLY A 251 5.63 -11.06 -24.63
C GLY A 251 4.59 -12.13 -24.96
N GLY A 252 3.75 -11.89 -25.97
CA GLY A 252 2.77 -12.85 -26.44
C GLY A 252 1.60 -12.21 -27.17
N GLY A 253 1.82 -11.78 -28.41
CA GLY A 253 0.75 -11.27 -29.27
C GLY A 253 1.31 -10.74 -30.58
N GLY A 254 1.32 -11.60 -31.60
CA GLY A 254 1.89 -11.30 -32.89
C GLY A 254 1.22 -10.14 -33.61
N GLN A 255 2.01 -9.42 -34.40
CA GLN A 255 1.50 -8.72 -35.56
C GLN A 255 2.38 -9.07 -36.76
N ALA A 256 1.78 -9.85 -37.64
CA ALA A 256 2.26 -10.16 -38.97
C ALA A 256 2.21 -8.91 -39.87
N GLY A 257 3.09 -8.91 -40.87
CA GLY A 257 2.77 -8.38 -42.20
C GLY A 257 3.20 -6.95 -42.50
N GLY A 258 4.12 -6.82 -43.45
CA GLY A 258 4.54 -5.54 -44.05
C GLY A 258 5.94 -5.69 -44.67
N GLN A 259 6.16 -6.68 -45.52
CA GLN A 259 6.04 -6.57 -46.98
C GLN A 259 7.20 -5.75 -47.57
N GLY A 260 8.17 -6.49 -48.11
CA GLY A 260 9.26 -5.94 -48.91
C GLY A 260 8.75 -5.28 -50.19
N GLY A 261 9.51 -4.31 -50.66
CA GLY A 261 9.41 -3.70 -51.98
C GLY A 261 10.80 -3.29 -52.49
N PRO A 262 11.07 -3.35 -53.79
CA PRO A 262 12.41 -3.60 -54.35
C PRO A 262 13.04 -2.38 -55.02
N GLY A 263 14.36 -2.47 -55.27
CA GLY A 263 15.00 -1.94 -56.48
C GLY A 263 15.45 -0.47 -56.45
N GLY A 264 16.76 -0.27 -56.64
CA GLY A 264 17.39 1.01 -56.92
C GLY A 264 18.85 0.79 -57.32
N GLN A 265 19.05 0.59 -58.62
CA GLN A 265 20.30 0.23 -59.30
C GLN A 265 21.29 1.42 -59.33
N SER A 266 22.57 1.09 -59.16
CA SER A 266 23.81 1.63 -59.78
C SER A 266 23.86 3.09 -60.28
N ASP A 267 24.94 3.79 -59.92
CA ASP A 267 25.77 4.48 -60.91
C ASP A 267 27.25 4.47 -60.49
N ASP A 268 28.07 3.96 -61.40
CA ASP A 268 29.54 3.95 -61.40
C ASP A 268 30.09 5.35 -61.71
N SER A 269 31.23 5.70 -61.11
CA SER A 269 32.12 6.75 -61.62
C SER A 269 33.55 6.52 -61.11
N ASP A 270 34.35 5.87 -61.95
CA ASP A 270 35.81 5.82 -61.86
C ASP A 270 36.45 7.19 -62.21
N GLY A 271 37.56 7.54 -61.55
CA GLY A 271 38.29 8.78 -61.87
C GLY A 271 39.50 9.16 -60.99
N SER A 272 40.54 8.32 -61.00
CA SER A 272 41.99 8.62 -60.91
C SER A 272 42.63 9.64 -59.92
N SER A 273 43.61 9.08 -59.17
CA SER A 273 44.98 9.57 -58.87
C SER A 273 45.26 10.59 -57.76
N SER A 274 45.97 10.15 -56.70
CA SER A 274 47.38 10.54 -56.44
C SER A 274 48.05 9.66 -55.36
N ALA A 275 49.30 9.26 -55.61
CA ALA A 275 50.24 8.57 -54.72
C ALA A 275 50.46 9.27 -53.36
N GLY A 276 50.98 8.69 -52.28
CA GLY A 276 51.56 7.38 -51.97
C GLY A 276 52.27 7.49 -50.61
N SER A 277 52.34 6.42 -49.82
CA SER A 277 53.38 6.22 -48.77
C SER A 277 53.18 4.90 -48.02
N GLY A 278 54.19 4.02 -48.10
CA GLY A 278 54.75 3.31 -46.94
C GLY A 278 53.96 2.18 -46.29
N THR A 279 54.22 0.95 -46.74
CA THR A 279 53.94 -0.32 -46.05
C THR A 279 54.80 -0.50 -44.79
N LEU A 280 54.17 -0.76 -43.64
CA LEU A 280 54.73 -1.59 -42.55
C LEU A 280 53.61 -2.42 -41.89
N SER A 281 53.90 -3.71 -41.77
CA SER A 281 53.04 -4.80 -41.29
C SER A 281 53.06 -4.89 -39.76
N GLY A 282 51.95 -5.26 -39.12
CA GLY A 282 51.95 -5.71 -37.72
C GLY A 282 50.62 -5.65 -36.96
N ALA A 283 49.94 -6.80 -36.87
CA ALA A 283 49.03 -7.27 -35.82
C ALA A 283 47.70 -6.51 -35.54
N ALA A 284 46.59 -7.10 -36.01
CA ALA A 284 45.25 -6.87 -35.49
C ALA A 284 44.65 -8.21 -35.00
N THR A 285 44.32 -8.26 -33.71
CA THR A 285 43.53 -9.32 -33.07
C THR A 285 42.05 -8.88 -32.99
N PRO A 286 41.09 -9.66 -33.50
CA PRO A 286 39.67 -9.45 -33.19
C PRO A 286 39.22 -10.35 -32.04
N SER A 287 38.71 -9.72 -30.96
CA SER A 287 38.00 -10.40 -29.87
C SER A 287 36.59 -10.76 -30.33
N ALA A 288 36.28 -12.05 -30.28
CA ALA A 288 34.98 -12.64 -30.61
C ALA A 288 33.89 -12.25 -29.61
N GLY A 289 32.67 -12.04 -30.14
CA GLY A 289 31.45 -11.85 -29.37
C GLY A 289 30.97 -13.16 -28.76
N SER A 290 30.59 -13.12 -27.48
CA SER A 290 29.97 -14.23 -26.77
C SER A 290 28.45 -14.19 -26.92
N THR A 291 27.93 -15.00 -27.84
CA THR A 291 26.54 -15.46 -27.86
C THR A 291 26.36 -16.57 -26.82
N SER A 292 25.51 -16.38 -25.83
CA SER A 292 25.13 -17.42 -24.87
C SER A 292 24.15 -18.40 -25.53
N SER A 293 24.60 -19.63 -25.71
CA SER A 293 23.87 -20.78 -26.21
C SER A 293 22.82 -21.28 -25.23
N SER A 294 21.62 -21.50 -25.76
CA SER A 294 20.61 -22.39 -25.21
C SER A 294 21.02 -23.85 -25.45
N GLU A 295 21.15 -24.65 -24.40
CA GLU A 295 21.23 -26.11 -24.52
C GLU A 295 20.06 -26.77 -23.80
N SER A 296 19.36 -27.59 -24.58
CA SER A 296 18.33 -28.52 -24.17
C SER A 296 18.86 -29.95 -24.35
N GLY A 297 18.62 -30.81 -23.36
CA GLY A 297 18.46 -32.25 -23.55
C GLY A 297 19.49 -33.12 -22.84
N SER A 298 19.04 -33.95 -21.90
CA SER A 298 18.94 -35.41 -22.09
C SER A 298 18.64 -36.12 -20.77
N THR A 299 17.61 -36.97 -20.81
CA THR A 299 17.32 -38.05 -19.87
C THR A 299 18.37 -39.17 -19.96
N GLU A 300 18.85 -39.70 -18.84
CA GLU A 300 19.08 -41.14 -18.63
C GLU A 300 19.38 -41.46 -17.16
N ALA A 301 19.06 -42.70 -16.77
CA ALA A 301 18.91 -43.22 -15.42
C ALA A 301 20.21 -43.83 -14.82
N GLY A 302 20.25 -43.99 -13.49
CA GLY A 302 21.13 -44.96 -12.82
C GLY A 302 21.63 -44.56 -11.43
N ASP A 303 21.00 -45.14 -10.40
CA ASP A 303 21.48 -45.60 -9.08
C ASP A 303 22.54 -44.81 -8.27
N GLY A 304 22.23 -44.56 -7.00
CA GLY A 304 23.22 -44.17 -5.98
C GLY A 304 22.64 -43.68 -4.65
N GLU A 305 22.52 -44.61 -3.69
CA GLU A 305 22.58 -44.47 -2.23
C GLU A 305 22.23 -43.13 -1.53
N MET A 306 21.14 -43.17 -0.74
CA MET A 306 20.83 -42.18 0.30
C MET A 306 21.56 -42.51 1.61
N GLY A 307 22.49 -41.64 2.00
CA GLY A 307 23.07 -41.60 3.35
C GLY A 307 22.15 -40.92 4.37
N GLN A 308 21.92 -41.59 5.49
CA GLN A 308 21.15 -41.13 6.65
C GLN A 308 21.81 -39.95 7.41
N PRO A 309 21.05 -39.14 8.17
CA PRO A 309 21.55 -38.36 9.29
C PRO A 309 21.56 -39.18 10.61
N PRO A 310 22.42 -38.86 11.59
CA PRO A 310 22.55 -39.66 12.81
C PRO A 310 21.45 -39.37 13.84
N SER A 311 21.07 -40.44 14.53
CA SER A 311 20.15 -40.53 15.66
C SER A 311 20.80 -40.08 16.99
N GLY A 312 19.95 -39.58 17.88
CA GLY A 312 20.19 -39.47 19.33
C GLY A 312 19.05 -40.17 20.07
N SER A 313 19.41 -41.04 20.99
CA SER A 313 18.67 -42.19 21.54
C SER A 313 17.69 -41.90 22.68
N ASP A 314 16.53 -42.54 22.57
CA ASP A 314 15.74 -43.38 23.51
C ASP A 314 16.01 -43.39 25.02
N GLY A 315 14.88 -43.41 25.75
CA GLY A 315 14.74 -43.92 27.11
C GLY A 315 13.33 -44.51 27.29
N GLU A 316 13.30 -45.81 27.55
CA GLU A 316 12.20 -46.77 27.43
C GLU A 316 11.08 -46.67 28.50
N ALA A 317 9.94 -47.31 28.16
CA ALA A 317 8.67 -47.41 28.91
C ALA A 317 8.74 -48.39 30.13
N PRO A 318 7.65 -48.69 30.88
CA PRO A 318 6.49 -49.45 30.35
C PRO A 318 5.09 -49.03 30.86
N GLU A 319 4.08 -49.42 30.07
CA GLU A 319 2.65 -49.45 30.41
C GLU A 319 2.28 -50.60 31.36
N GLY A 320 1.19 -50.42 32.11
CA GLY A 320 0.41 -51.51 32.69
C GLY A 320 -0.85 -51.07 33.44
N GLY A 321 -2.03 -51.51 32.97
CA GLY A 321 -3.10 -52.03 33.84
C GLY A 321 -4.33 -51.17 34.18
N GLU A 322 -5.45 -51.51 33.53
CA GLU A 322 -6.82 -51.72 34.06
C GLU A 322 -7.66 -50.59 34.76
N ALA A 323 -8.93 -50.49 34.35
CA ALA A 323 -10.07 -49.79 34.99
C ALA A 323 -10.68 -50.66 36.14
N PRO A 324 -11.69 -50.25 36.98
CA PRO A 324 -12.71 -49.19 36.82
C PRO A 324 -13.25 -48.45 38.10
N GLU A 325 -14.15 -47.47 37.88
CA GLU A 325 -15.33 -47.01 38.69
C GLU A 325 -15.27 -46.71 40.23
N ARG A 326 -15.53 -45.44 40.64
CA ARG A 326 -16.65 -44.96 41.54
C ARG A 326 -16.35 -43.75 42.47
N ARG A 327 -17.37 -42.87 42.56
CA ARG A 327 -17.82 -41.93 43.64
C ARG A 327 -16.96 -40.69 44.02
N GLY A 328 -17.54 -39.49 43.86
CA GLY A 328 -17.02 -38.17 44.33
C GLY A 328 -17.25 -37.88 45.83
N PRO A 329 -17.52 -36.64 46.32
CA PRO A 329 -17.33 -35.28 45.77
C PRO A 329 -16.59 -34.31 46.76
N ARG A 330 -16.50 -33.01 46.40
CA ARG A 330 -16.07 -31.77 47.15
C ARG A 330 -14.79 -31.17 46.55
N GLY A 331 -14.65 -29.87 46.27
CA GLY A 331 -15.49 -28.70 46.48
C GLY A 331 -14.75 -27.44 45.98
N SER A 332 -15.43 -26.29 46.07
CA SER A 332 -14.95 -24.90 45.90
C SER A 332 -14.83 -24.33 44.47
N ARG A 333 -15.97 -23.87 43.93
CA ARG A 333 -16.04 -22.67 43.09
C ARG A 333 -16.25 -21.47 44.01
N GLY A 334 -15.38 -20.46 43.92
CA GLY A 334 -15.56 -19.15 44.55
C GLY A 334 -16.26 -18.17 43.58
N PRO A 335 -17.36 -17.50 43.98
CA PRO A 335 -18.01 -16.48 43.16
C PRO A 335 -17.66 -15.05 43.62
N GLY A 336 -16.88 -14.34 42.80
CA GLY A 336 -16.52 -12.93 42.98
C GLY A 336 -17.20 -12.01 41.96
N ALA A 337 -18.53 -12.05 41.85
CA ALA A 337 -19.28 -11.14 40.99
C ALA A 337 -20.73 -10.96 41.48
N LEU A 338 -20.95 -10.39 42.68
CA LEU A 338 -22.29 -9.94 43.11
C LEU A 338 -22.28 -9.09 44.41
N ARG A 339 -21.32 -8.16 44.55
CA ARG A 339 -21.28 -7.22 45.70
C ARG A 339 -21.16 -5.74 45.31
N HIS A 340 -21.81 -5.33 44.22
CA HIS A 340 -21.90 -3.90 43.86
C HIS A 340 -23.34 -3.42 43.62
N ARG A 341 -24.35 -4.19 44.05
CA ARG A 341 -25.79 -3.82 43.92
C ARG A 341 -26.58 -3.86 45.24
N LEU A 342 -25.90 -3.72 46.39
CA LEU A 342 -26.58 -3.62 47.69
C LEU A 342 -26.22 -2.36 48.51
N ASP A 343 -25.24 -1.56 48.08
CA ASP A 343 -24.83 -0.36 48.85
C ASP A 343 -25.62 0.93 48.53
N GLU A 344 -26.50 0.93 47.54
CA GLU A 344 -27.33 2.11 47.23
C GLU A 344 -28.70 2.12 47.93
N ARG A 345 -29.17 0.98 48.44
CA ARG A 345 -30.47 0.92 49.15
C ARG A 345 -30.41 1.19 50.65
N VAL A 346 -29.22 1.27 51.24
CA VAL A 346 -29.05 1.60 52.67
C VAL A 346 -28.75 3.10 52.89
N ARG A 347 -28.36 3.85 51.84
CA ARG A 347 -28.18 5.31 51.93
C ARG A 347 -29.46 6.14 51.79
N GLY A 348 -30.61 5.48 51.51
CA GLY A 348 -31.92 6.12 51.42
C GLY A 348 -32.69 6.22 52.74
N LEU A 349 -32.27 5.52 53.79
CA LEU A 349 -33.01 5.44 55.07
C LEU A 349 -32.40 6.24 56.23
N VAL A 350 -31.33 7.01 55.98
CA VAL A 350 -30.71 7.91 56.99
C VAL A 350 -30.96 9.39 56.68
N ARG A 351 -31.92 9.71 55.80
CA ARG A 351 -32.24 11.10 55.41
C ARG A 351 -33.71 11.49 55.61
N LEU A 352 -34.40 10.81 56.53
CA LEU A 352 -35.76 11.14 56.97
C LEU A 352 -35.92 11.28 58.49
N GLU A 353 -34.83 11.59 59.21
CA GLU A 353 -34.89 11.89 60.66
C GLU A 353 -34.24 13.23 61.06
N GLN A 354 -33.88 14.08 60.11
CA GLN A 354 -33.49 15.47 60.40
C GLN A 354 -33.94 16.40 59.27
N HIS A 355 -35.24 16.70 59.25
CA HIS A 355 -35.85 18.02 59.01
C HIS A 355 -37.37 17.90 58.87
#